data_AF-A0A3P7K933-F1
#
_entry.id   AF-A0A3P7K933-F1
#
_cell.length_a   1.000
_cell.length_b   1.000
_cell.length_c   1.000
_cell.angle_alpha   90.00
_cell.angle_beta   90.00
_cell.angle_gamma   90.00
#
_symmetry.space_group_name_H-M   'P 1'
#
loop_
_entity.id
_entity.type
_entity.pdbx_description
1 polymer ?
#
loop_
_entity_poly.entity_id
_entity_poly.type
_entity_poly.pdbx_seq_one_letter_code
_entity_poly.pdbx_strand_id
1 'polypeptide(L)'
;MAIVCLIFMWDIPTVLITTLVIASIMTGILGTLSWTGTELDPIVMAALIISIGFSVDIPAHVSYHYYSAGAHIAPPITARRRLHYCLSSVGFPALQASLSTSLCVLALLLVTIYMSQVFVKTMILCMTLCVIHGLVLIPCLVSLVDPVLVRIQRSKKA
;
A
#
# COMPACT_ATOMS: atom_id res chain seq x y z
N MET A 1 -8.32 -0.13 -8.91
CA MET A 1 -7.82 1.06 -8.19
C MET A 1 -7.26 2.15 -9.10
N ALA A 2 -6.43 1.83 -10.09
CA ALA A 2 -5.80 2.84 -10.99
C ALA A 2 -6.77 3.90 -11.52
N ILE A 3 -7.90 3.48 -12.12
CA ILE A 3 -8.92 4.38 -12.68
C ILE A 3 -9.52 5.29 -11.60
N VAL A 4 -9.84 4.73 -10.43
CA VAL A 4 -10.42 5.49 -9.31
C VAL A 4 -9.44 6.56 -8.84
N CYS A 5 -8.17 6.21 -8.57
CA CYS A 5 -7.18 7.20 -8.18
C CYS A 5 -6.94 8.27 -9.26
N LEU A 6 -7.00 7.90 -10.54
CA LEU A 6 -6.84 8.83 -11.65
C LEU A 6 -7.98 9.86 -11.68
N ILE A 7 -9.22 9.42 -11.49
CA ILE A 7 -10.40 10.31 -11.41
C ILE A 7 -10.28 11.28 -10.22
N PHE A 8 -9.85 10.80 -9.04
CA PHE A 8 -9.83 11.61 -7.82
C PHE A 8 -8.61 12.53 -7.67
N MET A 9 -7.41 12.09 -8.09
CA MET A 9 -6.16 12.82 -7.85
C MET A 9 -5.64 13.53 -9.10
N TRP A 10 -6.00 13.07 -10.31
CA TRP A 10 -5.49 13.55 -11.59
C TRP A 10 -3.95 13.63 -11.70
N ASP A 11 -3.22 12.86 -10.90
CA ASP A 11 -1.75 12.87 -10.85
C ASP A 11 -1.16 11.53 -11.33
N ILE A 12 -0.89 11.46 -12.64
CA ILE A 12 -0.40 10.25 -13.33
C ILE A 12 0.81 9.59 -12.65
N PRO A 13 1.90 10.29 -12.29
CA PRO A 13 3.07 9.65 -11.68
C PRO A 13 2.75 9.00 -10.33
N THR A 14 1.98 9.66 -9.47
CA THR A 14 1.61 9.11 -8.16
C THR A 14 0.68 7.90 -8.33
N VAL A 15 -0.27 7.95 -9.26
CA VAL A 15 -1.13 6.80 -9.58
C VAL A 15 -0.31 5.61 -10.06
N LEU A 16 0.65 5.82 -10.97
CA LEU A 16 1.51 4.76 -11.49
C LEU A 16 2.32 4.08 -10.37
N ILE A 17 2.97 4.88 -9.51
CA ILE A 17 3.73 4.37 -8.36
C ILE A 17 2.82 3.54 -7.45
N THR A 18 1.63 4.06 -7.13
CA THR A 18 0.65 3.37 -6.27
C THR A 18 0.26 2.01 -6.87
N THR A 19 -0.02 1.97 -8.18
CA THR A 19 -0.41 0.73 -8.86
C THR A 19 0.71 -0.30 -8.91
N LEU A 20 1.96 0.13 -9.12
CA LEU A 20 3.12 -0.75 -9.10
C LEU A 20 3.33 -1.36 -7.70
N VAL A 21 3.13 -0.56 -6.66
CA VAL A 21 3.23 -1.03 -5.28
C VAL A 21 2.14 -2.06 -4.97
N ILE A 22 0.89 -1.83 -5.37
CA ILE A 22 -0.19 -2.81 -5.21
C ILE A 22 0.13 -4.12 -5.95
N ALA A 23 0.63 -4.03 -7.18
CA ALA A 23 1.07 -5.20 -7.94
C ALA A 23 2.21 -5.96 -7.24
N SER A 24 3.14 -5.23 -6.62
CA SER A 24 4.20 -5.83 -5.81
C SER A 24 3.67 -6.53 -4.55
N ILE A 25 2.66 -5.98 -3.88
CA ILE A 25 2.02 -6.63 -2.73
C ILE A 25 1.38 -7.96 -3.19
N MET A 26 0.60 -7.93 -4.27
CA MET A 26 -0.11 -9.12 -4.77
C MET A 26 0.85 -10.24 -5.22
N THR A 27 1.91 -9.87 -5.93
CA THR A 27 2.97 -10.82 -6.31
C THR A 27 3.72 -11.34 -5.09
N GLY A 28 3.94 -10.51 -4.06
CA GLY A 28 4.52 -10.92 -2.78
C GLY A 28 3.66 -11.95 -2.03
N ILE A 29 2.35 -11.73 -1.96
CA ILE A 29 1.41 -12.67 -1.32
C ILE A 29 1.40 -14.00 -2.08
N LEU A 30 1.24 -13.97 -3.40
CA LEU A 30 1.22 -15.19 -4.22
C LEU A 30 2.55 -15.95 -4.16
N GLY A 31 3.68 -15.23 -4.22
CA GLY A 31 5.01 -15.84 -4.17
C GLY A 31 5.30 -16.51 -2.82
N THR A 32 4.92 -15.88 -1.72
CA THR A 32 5.09 -16.46 -0.38
C THR A 32 4.13 -17.62 -0.12
N LEU A 33 2.88 -17.56 -0.59
CA LEU A 33 1.95 -18.69 -0.54
C LEU A 33 2.45 -19.89 -1.36
N SER A 34 3.01 -19.63 -2.54
CA SER A 34 3.63 -20.66 -3.39
C SER A 34 4.85 -21.29 -2.72
N TRP A 35 5.75 -20.50 -2.12
CA TRP A 35 6.91 -21.05 -1.41
C TRP A 35 6.48 -21.88 -0.20
N THR A 36 5.48 -21.44 0.55
CA THR A 36 4.97 -22.21 1.69
C THR A 36 4.15 -23.45 1.29
N GLY A 37 4.09 -23.79 -0.01
CA GLY A 37 3.41 -24.99 -0.51
C GLY A 37 1.90 -24.99 -0.30
N THR A 38 1.28 -23.81 -0.23
CA THR A 38 -0.17 -23.71 -0.03
C THR A 38 -0.88 -23.93 -1.36
N GLU A 39 -1.77 -24.92 -1.43
CA GLU A 39 -2.54 -25.18 -2.63
C GLU A 39 -3.58 -24.08 -2.87
N LEU A 40 -3.81 -23.74 -4.14
CA LEU A 40 -4.82 -22.75 -4.55
C LEU A 40 -6.22 -23.39 -4.55
N ASP A 41 -6.76 -23.59 -3.35
CA ASP A 41 -8.14 -24.01 -3.14
C ASP A 41 -9.11 -22.80 -3.13
N PRO A 42 -10.44 -23.01 -3.21
CA PRO A 42 -11.41 -21.92 -3.22
C PRO A 42 -11.34 -20.99 -2.00
N ILE A 43 -10.77 -21.46 -0.89
CA ILE A 43 -10.72 -20.72 0.38
C ILE A 43 -9.49 -19.82 0.41
N VAL A 44 -8.35 -20.29 -0.08
CA VAL A 44 -7.18 -19.46 -0.40
C VAL A 44 -7.55 -18.41 -1.44
N MET A 45 -8.31 -18.78 -2.47
CA MET A 45 -8.79 -17.81 -3.47
C MET A 45 -9.67 -16.73 -2.85
N ALA A 46 -10.59 -17.08 -1.94
CA ALA A 46 -11.39 -16.11 -1.21
C ALA A 46 -10.52 -15.19 -0.33
N ALA A 47 -9.54 -15.75 0.38
CA ALA A 47 -8.58 -14.98 1.17
C ALA A 47 -7.73 -14.04 0.31
N LEU A 48 -7.36 -14.46 -0.91
CA LEU A 48 -6.65 -13.62 -1.88
C LEU A 48 -7.51 -12.46 -2.37
N ILE A 49 -8.80 -12.68 -2.66
CA ILE A 49 -9.72 -11.59 -3.05
C ILE A 49 -9.86 -10.56 -1.93
N ILE A 50 -10.00 -11.02 -0.68
CA ILE A 50 -10.02 -10.14 0.49
C ILE A 50 -8.69 -9.37 0.60
N SER A 51 -7.56 -10.05 0.37
CA SER A 51 -6.23 -9.44 0.37
C SER A 51 -6.08 -8.35 -0.71
N ILE A 52 -6.70 -8.51 -1.88
CA ILE A 52 -6.72 -7.45 -2.91
C ILE A 52 -7.39 -6.20 -2.36
N GLY A 53 -8.53 -6.36 -1.67
CA GLY A 53 -9.25 -5.26 -1.02
C GLY A 53 -8.42 -4.53 0.04
N PHE A 54 -7.71 -5.27 0.88
CA PHE A 54 -6.82 -4.65 1.88
C PHE A 54 -5.55 -4.03 1.27
N SER A 55 -5.00 -4.63 0.21
CA SER A 55 -3.77 -4.16 -0.44
C SER A 55 -3.88 -2.78 -1.07
N VAL A 56 -5.10 -2.32 -1.36
CA VAL A 56 -5.33 -0.98 -1.93
C VAL A 56 -5.51 0.10 -0.86
N ASP A 57 -5.80 -0.27 0.38
CA ASP A 57 -6.20 0.65 1.44
C ASP A 57 -5.06 1.61 1.85
N ILE A 58 -4.00 1.05 2.46
CA ILE A 58 -2.84 1.85 2.91
C ILE A 58 -2.19 2.61 1.74
N PRO A 59 -1.89 1.99 0.58
CA PRO A 59 -1.31 2.71 -0.54
C PRO A 59 -2.14 3.88 -1.04
N ALA A 60 -3.48 3.75 -1.08
CA ALA A 60 -4.35 4.83 -1.52
C ALA A 60 -4.38 5.98 -0.51
N HIS A 61 -4.48 5.69 0.79
CA HIS A 61 -4.44 6.71 1.84
C HIS A 61 -3.12 7.48 1.83
N VAL A 62 -1.98 6.80 1.76
CA VAL A 62 -0.66 7.44 1.68
C VAL A 62 -0.56 8.33 0.43
N SER A 63 -0.97 7.82 -0.73
CA SER A 63 -0.86 8.53 -2.00
C SER A 63 -1.77 9.76 -2.05
N TYR A 64 -3.00 9.64 -1.53
CA TYR A 64 -3.94 10.75 -1.43
C TYR A 64 -3.43 11.84 -0.48
N HIS A 65 -2.94 11.48 0.71
CA HIS A 65 -2.38 12.46 1.65
C HIS A 65 -1.09 13.09 1.12
N TYR A 66 -0.28 12.37 0.37
CA TYR A 66 0.88 12.94 -0.31
C TYR A 66 0.48 13.98 -1.37
N TYR A 67 -0.57 13.71 -2.13
CA TYR A 67 -1.15 14.66 -3.10
C TYR A 67 -1.74 15.89 -2.40
N SER A 68 -2.61 15.68 -1.42
CA SER A 68 -3.27 16.74 -0.63
C SER A 68 -2.26 17.63 0.13
N ALA A 69 -1.11 17.09 0.55
CA ALA A 69 -0.06 17.85 1.22
C ALA A 69 0.42 19.07 0.39
N GLY A 70 0.33 19.03 -0.94
CA GLY A 70 0.68 20.16 -1.80
C GLY A 70 -0.23 21.39 -1.61
N ALA A 71 -1.48 21.19 -1.20
CA ALA A 71 -2.43 22.27 -0.95
C ALA A 71 -2.36 22.82 0.49
N HIS A 72 -1.90 22.01 1.45
CA HIS A 72 -1.89 22.38 2.88
C HIS A 72 -0.55 22.95 3.38
N ILE A 73 0.54 22.84 2.63
CA ILE A 73 1.88 23.25 3.06
C ILE A 73 2.27 24.60 2.46
N ALA A 74 2.66 25.56 3.30
CA ALA A 74 3.21 26.85 2.86
C ALA A 74 4.58 26.69 2.16
N PRO A 75 4.88 27.47 1.11
CA PRO A 75 6.13 27.36 0.35
C PRO A 75 7.37 27.59 1.23
N PRO A 76 8.51 26.91 0.94
CA PRO A 76 8.78 26.09 -0.25
C PRO A 76 8.23 24.66 -0.15
N ILE A 77 7.60 24.20 -1.23
CA ILE A 77 7.04 22.86 -1.38
C ILE A 77 8.17 21.93 -1.81
N THR A 78 8.66 21.11 -0.88
CA THR A 78 9.66 20.05 -1.17
C THR A 78 9.03 18.68 -0.96
N ALA A 79 9.42 17.69 -1.77
CA ALA A 79 8.93 16.32 -1.62
C ALA A 79 9.16 15.76 -0.21
N ARG A 80 10.32 16.07 0.40
CA ARG A 80 10.62 15.70 1.79
C ARG A 80 9.59 16.23 2.78
N ARG A 81 9.15 17.49 2.63
CA ARG A 81 8.16 18.10 3.54
C ARG A 81 6.76 17.52 3.31
N ARG A 82 6.40 17.24 2.05
CA ARG A 82 5.15 16.53 1.70
C ARG A 82 5.11 15.12 2.29
N LEU A 83 6.21 14.36 2.16
CA LEU A 83 6.35 13.03 2.73
C LEU A 83 6.30 13.05 4.25
N HIS A 84 6.99 13.99 4.90
CA HIS A 84 6.94 14.15 6.35
C HIS A 84 5.51 14.43 6.82
N TYR A 85 4.80 15.37 6.18
CA TYR A 85 3.41 15.66 6.49
C TYR A 85 2.52 14.43 6.33
N CYS A 86 2.61 13.77 5.17
CA CYS A 86 1.83 12.57 4.87
C CYS A 86 2.07 11.44 5.89
N LEU A 87 3.33 11.12 6.20
CA LEU A 87 3.67 10.08 7.17
C LEU A 87 3.25 10.47 8.59
N SER A 88 3.37 11.74 8.96
CA SER A 88 2.91 12.21 10.27
C SER A 88 1.38 12.12 10.44
N SER A 89 0.61 12.26 9.35
CA SER A 89 -0.84 12.17 9.39
C SER A 89 -1.37 10.74 9.24
N VAL A 90 -0.75 9.92 8.38
CA VAL A 90 -1.28 8.58 8.00
C VAL A 90 -0.55 7.44 8.70
N GLY A 91 0.70 7.64 9.13
CA GLY A 91 1.54 6.55 9.64
C GLY A 91 0.96 5.84 10.87
N PHE A 92 0.61 6.59 11.92
CA PHE A 92 0.03 6.00 13.13
C PHE A 92 -1.35 5.37 12.89
N PRO A 93 -2.31 6.03 12.23
CA PRO A 93 -3.59 5.40 11.87
C PRO A 93 -3.44 4.11 11.06
N ALA A 94 -2.54 4.08 10.07
CA ALA A 94 -2.30 2.90 9.25
C ALA A 94 -1.73 1.73 10.05
N LEU A 95 -0.76 1.99 10.94
CA LEU A 95 -0.21 0.96 11.83
C LEU A 95 -1.26 0.45 12.81
N GLN A 96 -2.02 1.34 13.43
CA GLN A 96 -3.08 0.98 14.36
C GLN A 96 -4.15 0.12 13.68
N ALA A 97 -4.60 0.53 12.48
CA ALA A 97 -5.56 -0.23 11.69
C ALA A 97 -5.03 -1.64 11.40
N SER A 98 -3.82 -1.74 10.82
CA SER A 98 -3.21 -3.03 10.49
C SER A 98 -3.01 -3.94 11.71
N LEU A 99 -2.56 -3.39 12.85
CA LEU A 99 -2.39 -4.15 14.08
C LEU A 99 -3.74 -4.65 14.63
N SER A 100 -4.77 -3.79 14.64
CA SER A 100 -6.10 -4.18 15.13
C SER A 100 -6.73 -5.28 14.28
N THR A 101 -6.58 -5.22 12.95
CA THR A 101 -7.04 -6.27 12.05
C THR A 101 -6.24 -7.56 12.23
N SER A 102 -4.92 -7.46 12.38
CA SER A 102 -4.06 -8.62 12.64
C SER A 102 -4.44 -9.32 13.95
N LEU A 103 -4.67 -8.57 15.03
CA LEU A 103 -5.12 -9.11 16.31
C LEU A 103 -6.51 -9.76 16.22
N CYS A 104 -7.43 -9.14 15.47
CA CYS A 104 -8.76 -9.70 15.23
C CYS A 104 -8.67 -11.05 14.50
N VAL A 105 -7.87 -11.13 13.45
CA VAL A 105 -7.71 -12.37 12.67
C VAL A 105 -6.98 -13.45 13.48
N LEU A 106 -6.03 -13.08 14.35
CA LEU A 106 -5.34 -14.03 15.23
C LEU A 106 -6.28 -14.81 16.15
N ALA A 107 -7.46 -14.26 16.49
CA ALA A 107 -8.47 -15.00 17.27
C ALA A 107 -8.94 -16.29 16.58
N LEU A 108 -8.88 -16.35 15.24
CA LEU A 108 -9.23 -17.54 14.48
C LEU A 108 -8.24 -18.69 14.68
N LEU A 109 -7.02 -18.42 15.17
CA LEU A 109 -6.02 -19.44 15.50
C LEU A 109 -6.48 -20.36 16.64
N LEU A 110 -7.43 -19.91 17.46
CA LEU A 110 -8.05 -20.74 18.51
C LEU A 110 -8.82 -21.94 17.93
N VAL A 111 -9.19 -21.88 16.64
CA VAL A 111 -9.89 -22.96 15.95
C VAL A 111 -8.90 -23.73 15.08
N THR A 112 -8.64 -24.99 15.43
CA THR A 112 -7.69 -25.88 14.75
C THR A 112 -8.29 -26.52 13.49
N ILE A 113 -8.80 -25.70 12.57
CA ILE A 113 -9.28 -26.12 11.25
C ILE A 113 -8.36 -25.56 10.16
N TYR A 114 -8.09 -26.37 9.14
CA TYR A 114 -7.22 -25.99 8.01
C TYR A 114 -7.64 -24.65 7.38
N MET A 115 -8.94 -24.45 7.16
CA MET A 115 -9.49 -23.23 6.57
C MET A 115 -9.11 -21.97 7.37
N SER A 116 -9.19 -22.06 8.70
CA SER A 116 -8.85 -20.98 9.61
C SER A 116 -7.35 -20.67 9.55
N GLN A 117 -6.51 -21.71 9.65
CA GLN A 117 -5.05 -21.54 9.67
C GLN A 117 -4.54 -20.90 8.38
N VAL A 118 -5.06 -21.33 7.24
CA VAL A 118 -4.70 -20.77 5.93
C VAL A 118 -5.18 -19.33 5.78
N PHE A 119 -6.38 -19.02 6.26
CA PHE A 119 -6.90 -17.66 6.26
C PHE A 119 -6.05 -16.73 7.12
N VAL A 120 -5.74 -17.12 8.37
CA VAL A 120 -4.88 -16.35 9.28
C VAL A 120 -3.52 -16.10 8.66
N LYS A 121 -2.87 -17.15 8.15
CA LYS A 121 -1.57 -17.06 7.48
C LYS A 121 -1.60 -16.06 6.32
N THR A 122 -2.61 -16.15 5.45
CA THR A 122 -2.74 -15.27 4.28
C THR A 122 -3.00 -13.81 4.69
N MET A 123 -3.87 -13.59 5.67
CA MET A 123 -4.22 -12.25 6.15
C MET A 123 -3.06 -11.56 6.87
N ILE A 124 -2.34 -12.25 7.76
CA ILE A 124 -1.18 -11.69 8.47
C ILE A 124 -0.06 -11.33 7.47
N LEU A 125 0.18 -12.20 6.49
CA LEU A 125 1.08 -11.93 5.39
C LEU A 125 0.64 -10.70 4.56
N CYS A 126 -0.65 -10.61 4.23
CA CYS A 126 -1.19 -9.45 3.53
C CYS A 126 -0.97 -8.15 4.33
N MET A 127 -1.35 -8.12 5.60
CA MET A 127 -1.24 -6.93 6.47
C MET A 127 0.21 -6.46 6.61
N THR A 128 1.14 -7.39 6.84
CA THR A 128 2.57 -7.06 6.96
C THR A 128 3.13 -6.47 5.67
N LEU A 129 2.82 -7.06 4.52
CA LEU A 129 3.21 -6.50 3.22
C LEU A 129 2.57 -5.14 2.96
N CYS A 130 1.29 -4.95 3.27
CA CYS A 130 0.61 -3.67 3.09
C CYS A 130 1.27 -2.54 3.88
N VAL A 131 1.65 -2.80 5.13
CA VAL A 131 2.34 -1.81 5.97
C VAL A 131 3.72 -1.48 5.43
N ILE A 132 4.52 -2.50 5.09
CA ILE A 132 5.89 -2.31 4.57
C ILE A 132 5.83 -1.54 3.23
N HIS A 133 5.02 -2.01 2.29
CA HIS A 133 4.91 -1.40 0.97
C HIS A 133 4.25 -0.01 1.04
N GLY A 134 3.20 0.14 1.84
CA GLY A 134 2.46 1.39 1.96
C GLY A 134 3.24 2.50 2.66
N LEU A 135 3.89 2.19 3.80
CA LEU A 135 4.57 3.20 4.62
C LEU A 135 6.06 3.38 4.31
N VAL A 136 6.71 2.40 3.68
CA VAL A 136 8.15 2.47 3.35
C VAL A 136 8.37 2.57 1.85
N LEU A 137 7.82 1.64 1.06
CA LEU A 137 8.11 1.57 -0.37
C LEU A 137 7.55 2.78 -1.14
N ILE A 138 6.31 3.22 -0.84
CA ILE A 138 5.73 4.41 -1.50
C ILE A 138 6.58 5.67 -1.26
N PRO A 139 6.91 6.08 0.00
CA PRO A 139 7.76 7.23 0.24
C PRO A 139 9.13 7.15 -0.46
N CYS A 140 9.75 5.96 -0.47
CA CYS A 140 11.01 5.74 -1.16
C CYS A 140 10.90 5.94 -2.68
N LEU A 141 9.89 5.33 -3.32
CA LEU A 141 9.67 5.47 -4.76
C LEU A 141 9.33 6.91 -5.15
N VAL A 142 8.49 7.57 -4.38
CA VAL A 142 8.14 8.99 -4.59
C VAL A 142 9.38 9.87 -4.46
N SER A 143 10.22 9.65 -3.44
CA SER A 143 11.46 10.41 -3.26
C SER A 143 12.48 10.19 -4.38
N LEU A 144 12.46 9.00 -5.02
CA LEU A 144 13.34 8.69 -6.14
C LEU A 144 12.85 9.32 -7.45
N VAL A 145 11.52 9.37 -7.66
CA VAL A 145 10.90 9.86 -8.89
C VAL A 145 10.79 11.40 -8.92
N ASP A 146 10.68 12.05 -7.76
CA ASP A 146 10.62 13.51 -7.64
C ASP A 146 11.75 14.27 -8.38
N PRO A 147 13.05 13.97 -8.19
CA PRO A 147 14.12 14.66 -8.91
C PRO A 147 14.07 14.43 -10.43
N VAL A 148 13.57 13.27 -10.88
CA VAL A 148 13.42 12.95 -12.31
C VAL A 148 12.30 13.79 -12.92
N LEU A 149 11.16 13.91 -12.24
CA LEU A 149 10.05 14.78 -12.65
C LEU A 149 10.47 16.24 -12.79
N VAL A 150 11.22 16.76 -11.81
CA VAL A 150 11.72 18.14 -11.85
C VAL A 150 12.64 18.38 -13.05
N ARG A 151 13.52 17.41 -13.38
CA ARG A 151 14.40 17.49 -14.56
C ARG A 151 13.59 17.50 -15.87
N ILE A 152 12.59 16.63 -15.99
CA ILE A 152 11.73 16.55 -17.19
C ILE A 152 10.93 17.85 -17.37
N GLN A 153 10.39 18.41 -16.29
CA GLN A 153 9.65 19.67 -16.35
C GLN A 153 10.54 20.86 -16.72
N ARG A 154 11.80 20.89 -16.26
CA ARG A 154 12.79 21.90 -16.69
C ARG A 154 13.13 21.77 -18.17
N SER A 155 13.29 20.54 -18.68
CA SER A 155 13.58 20.29 -20.10
C SER A 155 12.42 20.67 -21.04
N LYS A 156 11.17 20.70 -20.57
CA LYS A 156 10.01 21.16 -21.36
C LYS A 156 9.83 22.68 -21.36
N LYS A 157 10.53 23.41 -20.47
CA LYS A 157 10.46 24.87 -20.36
C LYS A 157 11.66 25.59 -20.98
N ALA A 158 12.69 24.85 -21.41
CA ALA A 158 13.82 25.33 -22.19
C ALA A 158 13.55 25.05 -23.68
#